data_AF-A0A920Q3M6-F1
#
_entry.id   AF-A0A920Q3M6-F1
#
_cell.length_a   1.000
_cell.length_b   1.000
_cell.length_c   1.000
_cell.angle_alpha   90.00
_cell.angle_beta   90.00
_cell.angle_gamma   90.00
#
_symmetry.space_group_name_H-M   'P 1'
#
loop_
_entity.id
_entity.type
_entity.pdbx_description
1 polymer ?
#
loop_
_entity_poly.entity_id
_entity_poly.type
_entity_poly.pdbx_seq_one_letter_code
_entity_poly.pdbx_strand_id
1 'polypeptide(L)'
;MLVWFVVGSVVAVALVFDSPAMDFRLVALGAVLPVVEGVAGGPWVLHAPITGVALLGGVMGVARGRRLLQRRWLAAPIGILAHLVLDGTWSDKEVFWWPFFGLDALEGSRVPDFERLGTGLLLEFVGLVLGAWAWPRVFGLGDPRVRRVLWAEGRLIALRRA
;
A
#
# COMPACT_ATOMS: atom_id res chain seq x y z
N MET A 1 -7.74 5.10 9.54
CA MET A 1 -7.29 3.85 8.92
C MET A 1 -5.83 3.89 8.51
N LEU A 2 -5.06 4.89 8.96
CA LEU A 2 -3.74 5.14 8.42
C LEU A 2 -2.74 4.07 8.86
N VAL A 3 -2.78 3.65 10.13
CA VAL A 3 -1.86 2.62 10.65
C VAL A 3 -2.16 1.29 9.97
N TRP A 4 -3.44 0.92 9.85
CA TRP A 4 -3.85 -0.27 9.10
C TRP A 4 -3.27 -0.32 7.68
N PHE A 5 -3.47 0.74 6.89
CA PHE A 5 -3.01 0.74 5.50
C PHE A 5 -1.48 0.80 5.38
N VAL A 6 -0.81 1.61 6.20
CA VAL A 6 0.66 1.73 6.17
C VAL A 6 1.31 0.42 6.62
N VAL A 7 0.95 -0.06 7.81
CA VAL A 7 1.56 -1.26 8.40
C VAL A 7 1.11 -2.50 7.66
N GLY A 8 -0.18 -2.64 7.37
CA GLY A 8 -0.74 -3.76 6.63
C GLY A 8 -0.09 -3.92 5.26
N SER A 9 0.02 -2.83 4.49
CA SER A 9 0.66 -2.88 3.17
C SER A 9 2.14 -3.24 3.28
N VAL A 10 2.89 -2.62 4.20
CA VAL A 10 4.32 -2.91 4.37
C VAL A 10 4.53 -4.36 4.80
N VAL A 11 3.74 -4.88 5.73
CA VAL A 11 3.82 -6.28 6.20
C VAL A 11 3.43 -7.24 5.09
N ALA A 12 2.29 -7.04 4.42
CA ALA A 12 1.84 -7.90 3.33
C ALA A 12 2.88 -7.95 2.20
N VAL A 13 3.36 -6.80 1.76
CA VAL A 13 4.35 -6.69 0.68
C VAL A 13 5.69 -7.29 1.11
N ALA A 14 6.12 -7.06 2.36
CA ALA A 14 7.35 -7.67 2.88
C ALA A 14 7.27 -9.20 2.85
N LEU A 15 6.17 -9.78 3.34
CA LEU A 15 6.00 -11.24 3.41
C LEU A 15 5.81 -11.88 2.02
N VAL A 16 5.12 -11.21 1.10
CA VAL A 16 4.86 -11.74 -0.25
C VAL A 16 6.08 -11.64 -1.16
N PHE A 17 6.79 -10.51 -1.14
CA PHE A 17 7.91 -10.28 -2.07
C PHE A 17 9.27 -10.65 -1.52
N ASP A 18 9.42 -10.74 -0.19
CA ASP A 18 10.65 -11.10 0.53
C ASP A 18 11.92 -10.44 -0.06
N SER A 19 11.83 -9.15 -0.35
CA SER A 19 12.86 -8.41 -1.07
C SER A 19 13.39 -7.23 -0.26
N PRO A 20 14.60 -7.34 0.34
CA PRO A 20 15.21 -6.23 1.07
C PRO A 20 15.67 -5.09 0.15
N ALA A 21 15.62 -5.28 -1.18
CA ALA A 21 15.98 -4.27 -2.16
C ALA A 21 14.83 -3.32 -2.50
N MET A 22 13.60 -3.62 -2.07
CA MET A 22 12.44 -2.77 -2.27
C MET A 22 12.45 -1.58 -1.29
N ASP A 23 12.02 -0.41 -1.77
CA ASP A 23 11.90 0.80 -0.95
C ASP A 23 10.54 0.81 -0.25
N PHE A 24 10.49 0.32 0.99
CA PHE A 24 9.25 0.19 1.77
C PHE A 24 8.63 1.53 2.16
N ARG A 25 9.40 2.63 2.07
CA ARG A 25 8.84 3.98 2.25
C ARG A 25 7.90 4.31 1.10
N LEU A 26 8.26 3.91 -0.13
CA LEU A 26 7.41 4.11 -1.30
C LEU A 26 6.19 3.19 -1.28
N VAL A 27 6.31 1.98 -0.73
CA VAL A 27 5.14 1.11 -0.45
C VAL A 27 4.18 1.81 0.51
N ALA A 28 4.68 2.30 1.64
CA ALA A 28 3.88 3.03 2.61
C ALA A 28 3.24 4.28 2.00
N LEU A 29 4.01 5.09 1.26
CA LEU A 29 3.49 6.28 0.59
C LEU A 29 2.41 5.93 -0.43
N GLY A 30 2.62 4.91 -1.26
CA GLY A 30 1.64 4.41 -2.21
C GLY A 30 0.35 3.98 -1.53
N ALA A 31 0.44 3.27 -0.40
CA ALA A 31 -0.71 2.84 0.37
C ALA A 31 -1.46 3.98 1.08
N VAL A 32 -0.84 5.15 1.25
CA VAL A 32 -1.48 6.34 1.85
C VAL A 32 -2.21 7.16 0.79
N LEU A 33 -1.81 7.11 -0.49
CA LEU A 33 -2.42 7.93 -1.53
C LEU A 33 -3.95 7.74 -1.63
N PRO A 34 -4.51 6.51 -1.65
CA PRO A 34 -5.96 6.35 -1.69
C PRO A 34 -6.65 6.81 -0.39
N VAL A 35 -5.97 6.77 0.77
CA VAL A 35 -6.52 7.34 2.03
C VAL A 35 -6.79 8.84 1.86
N VAL A 36 -5.90 9.56 1.17
CA VAL A 36 -6.06 10.99 0.91
C VAL A 36 -7.28 11.24 0.02
N GLU A 37 -7.50 10.41 -1.01
CA GLU A 37 -8.74 10.49 -1.80
C GLU A 37 -9.97 10.24 -0.95
N GLY A 38 -9.97 9.20 -0.10
CA GLY A 38 -11.10 8.89 0.77
C GLY A 38 -11.46 10.04 1.71
N VAL A 39 -10.46 10.72 2.28
CA VAL A 39 -10.67 11.90 3.15
C VAL A 39 -11.18 13.12 2.35
N ALA A 40 -10.84 13.22 1.07
CA ALA A 40 -11.27 14.32 0.19
C ALA A 40 -12.67 14.11 -0.41
N GLY A 41 -13.38 13.04 -0.03
CA GLY A 41 -14.71 12.71 -0.56
C GLY A 41 -14.70 11.78 -1.77
N GLY A 42 -13.60 11.05 -1.99
CA GLY A 42 -13.54 9.89 -2.89
C GLY A 42 -14.43 8.72 -2.42
N PRO A 43 -14.39 7.58 -3.12
CA PRO A 43 -13.26 7.01 -3.88
C PRO A 43 -13.16 7.51 -5.33
N TRP A 44 -11.99 7.96 -5.74
CA TRP A 44 -11.75 8.37 -7.14
C TRP A 44 -10.87 7.34 -7.87
N VAL A 45 -10.03 7.81 -8.78
CA VAL A 45 -9.28 6.98 -9.71
C VAL A 45 -8.26 6.08 -9.01
N LEU A 46 -7.71 6.45 -7.84
CA LEU A 46 -6.74 5.58 -7.16
C LEU A 46 -7.38 4.33 -6.53
N HIS A 47 -8.70 4.32 -6.31
CA HIS A 47 -9.42 3.13 -5.87
C HIS A 47 -9.71 2.14 -7.01
N ALA A 48 -9.58 2.57 -8.27
CA ALA A 48 -9.71 1.66 -9.40
C ALA A 48 -8.43 0.81 -9.58
N PRO A 49 -8.49 -0.53 -9.56
CA PRO A 49 -7.33 -1.40 -9.73
C PRO A 49 -6.56 -1.16 -11.03
N ILE A 50 -7.27 -0.78 -12.10
CA ILE A 50 -6.67 -0.46 -13.39
C ILE A 50 -5.65 0.68 -13.27
N THR A 51 -5.84 1.63 -12.35
CA THR A 51 -4.91 2.73 -12.09
C THR A 51 -3.60 2.21 -11.53
N GLY A 52 -3.64 1.32 -10.54
CA GLY A 52 -2.44 0.68 -10.00
C GLY A 52 -1.68 -0.11 -11.08
N VAL A 53 -2.41 -0.86 -11.93
CA VAL A 53 -1.83 -1.60 -13.06
C VAL A 53 -1.23 -0.67 -14.12
N ALA A 54 -1.92 0.42 -14.46
CA ALA A 54 -1.43 1.42 -15.40
C ALA A 54 -0.17 2.11 -14.87
N LEU A 55 -0.12 2.43 -13.56
CA LEU A 55 1.07 2.99 -12.91
C LEU A 55 2.24 2.01 -12.91
N LEU A 56 2.01 0.71 -12.67
CA LEU A 56 3.03 -0.32 -12.86
C LEU A 56 3.58 -0.29 -14.29
N GLY A 57 2.68 -0.35 -15.29
CA GLY A 57 3.06 -0.27 -16.71
C GLY A 57 3.83 1.01 -17.04
N GLY A 58 3.42 2.15 -16.50
CA GLY A 58 4.08 3.44 -16.65
C GLY A 58 5.49 3.44 -16.08
N VAL A 59 5.69 2.92 -14.87
CA VAL A 59 7.03 2.76 -14.27
C VAL A 59 7.91 1.87 -15.16
N MET A 60 7.38 0.75 -15.64
CA MET A 60 8.11 -0.17 -16.52
C MET A 60 8.51 0.49 -17.85
N GLY A 61 7.62 1.30 -18.43
CA GLY A 61 7.85 2.03 -19.66
C GLY A 61 8.88 3.16 -19.51
N VAL A 62 8.69 4.03 -18.52
CA VAL A 62 9.56 5.20 -18.27
C VAL A 62 10.96 4.78 -17.80
N ALA A 63 11.05 3.74 -16.96
CA ALA A 63 12.32 3.25 -16.43
C ALA A 63 12.97 2.16 -17.31
N ARG A 64 12.57 2.03 -18.58
CA ARG A 64 13.12 1.02 -19.49
C ARG A 64 14.65 1.13 -19.59
N GLY A 65 15.34 0.01 -19.36
CA GLY A 65 16.81 -0.04 -19.30
C GLY A 65 17.44 0.48 -18.00
N ARG A 66 16.64 1.07 -17.08
CA ARG A 66 17.10 1.63 -15.79
C ARG A 66 16.64 0.76 -14.62
N ARG A 67 17.24 -0.43 -14.48
CA ARG A 67 16.83 -1.47 -13.52
C ARG A 67 16.69 -0.97 -12.07
N LEU A 68 17.58 -0.09 -11.61
CA LEU A 68 17.52 0.46 -10.25
C LEU A 68 16.33 1.41 -10.06
N LEU A 69 16.06 2.26 -11.05
CA LEU A 69 14.93 3.20 -11.02
C LEU A 69 13.60 2.43 -11.02
N GLN A 70 13.48 1.44 -11.90
CA GLN A 70 12.33 0.56 -12.00
C GLN A 70 12.04 -0.12 -10.65
N ARG A 71 13.05 -0.78 -10.05
CA ARG A 71 12.91 -1.46 -8.76
C ARG A 71 12.45 -0.53 -7.64
N ARG A 72 12.97 0.70 -7.61
CA ARG A 72 12.59 1.69 -6.59
C ARG A 72 11.15 2.15 -6.79
N TRP A 73 10.80 2.58 -8.00
CA TRP A 73 9.48 3.19 -8.26
C TRP A 73 8.34 2.18 -8.33
N LEU A 74 8.60 0.90 -8.61
CA LEU A 74 7.57 -0.15 -8.56
C LEU A 74 6.94 -0.30 -7.16
N ALA A 75 7.66 0.06 -6.10
CA ALA A 75 7.16 0.00 -4.74
C ALA A 75 5.91 0.88 -4.52
N ALA A 76 5.82 2.04 -5.17
CA ALA A 76 4.68 2.95 -5.04
C ALA A 76 3.35 2.36 -5.57
N PRO A 77 3.24 1.91 -6.84
CA PRO A 77 2.03 1.28 -7.33
C PRO A 77 1.75 -0.07 -6.67
N ILE A 78 2.77 -0.81 -6.20
CA ILE A 78 2.54 -1.99 -5.33
C ILE A 78 1.85 -1.58 -4.03
N GLY A 79 2.26 -0.46 -3.41
CA GLY A 79 1.60 0.09 -2.23
C GLY A 79 0.15 0.48 -2.47
N ILE A 80 -0.16 1.11 -3.62
CA ILE A 80 -1.53 1.43 -4.02
C ILE A 80 -2.35 0.14 -4.15
N LEU A 81 -1.86 -0.84 -4.90
CA LEU A 81 -2.57 -2.12 -5.08
C LEU A 81 -2.76 -2.87 -3.75
N ALA A 82 -1.79 -2.81 -2.84
CA ALA A 82 -1.92 -3.39 -1.51
C ALA A 82 -3.03 -2.69 -0.70
N HIS A 83 -3.14 -1.36 -0.80
CA HIS A 83 -4.27 -0.63 -0.22
C HIS A 83 -5.61 -1.17 -0.73
N LEU A 84 -5.77 -1.34 -2.06
CA LEU A 84 -7.02 -1.82 -2.68
C LEU A 84 -7.44 -3.24 -2.28
N VAL A 85 -6.46 -4.05 -1.85
CA VAL A 85 -6.75 -5.37 -1.29
C VAL A 85 -7.25 -5.23 0.14
N LEU A 86 -6.61 -4.35 0.92
CA LEU A 86 -6.89 -4.16 2.35
C LEU A 86 -8.16 -3.35 2.62
N ASP A 87 -8.55 -2.44 1.73
CA ASP A 87 -9.75 -1.60 1.84
C ASP A 87 -11.02 -2.30 1.32
N GLY A 88 -10.85 -3.49 0.72
CA GLY A 88 -11.95 -4.27 0.19
C GLY A 88 -12.56 -3.72 -1.11
N THR A 89 -11.86 -2.87 -1.87
CA THR A 89 -12.42 -2.29 -3.11
C THR A 89 -12.85 -3.35 -4.13
N TRP A 90 -12.27 -4.54 -4.08
CA TRP A 90 -12.70 -5.71 -4.87
C TRP A 90 -14.13 -6.20 -4.58
N SER A 91 -14.75 -5.75 -3.49
CA SER A 91 -16.16 -6.03 -3.19
C SER A 91 -17.14 -5.10 -3.92
N ASP A 92 -16.67 -3.94 -4.41
CA ASP A 92 -17.44 -3.02 -5.24
C ASP A 92 -17.13 -3.26 -6.72
N LYS A 93 -18.08 -3.92 -7.41
CA LYS A 93 -17.93 -4.28 -8.82
C LYS A 93 -17.78 -3.06 -9.75
N GLU A 94 -18.37 -1.92 -9.42
CA GLU A 94 -18.41 -0.76 -10.32
C GLU A 94 -17.06 -0.03 -10.30
N VAL A 95 -16.48 0.15 -9.11
CA VAL A 95 -15.12 0.69 -8.93
C VAL A 95 -14.07 -0.27 -9.44
N PHE A 96 -14.20 -1.56 -9.12
CA PHE A 96 -13.22 -2.57 -9.49
C PHE A 96 -13.06 -2.69 -11.02
N TRP A 97 -14.16 -2.58 -11.76
CA TRP A 97 -14.18 -2.69 -13.23
C TRP A 97 -14.24 -1.34 -13.94
N TRP A 98 -13.98 -0.22 -13.25
CA TRP A 98 -13.80 1.06 -13.92
C TRP A 98 -12.67 0.93 -14.99
N PRO A 99 -12.83 1.47 -16.22
CA PRO A 99 -13.80 2.46 -16.68
C PRO A 99 -15.08 1.91 -17.33
N PHE A 100 -15.36 0.61 -17.29
CA PHE A 100 -16.48 0.02 -18.03
C PHE A 100 -17.87 0.41 -17.52
N PHE A 101 -17.96 0.98 -16.31
CA PHE A 101 -19.20 1.43 -15.66
C PHE A 101 -19.39 2.96 -15.66
N GLY A 102 -18.55 3.71 -16.39
CA GLY A 102 -18.64 5.17 -16.48
C GLY A 102 -17.98 5.90 -15.31
N LEU A 103 -18.00 7.24 -15.35
CA LEU A 103 -17.38 8.09 -14.32
C LEU A 103 -18.20 8.13 -13.02
N ASP A 104 -19.53 7.99 -13.11
CA ASP A 104 -20.45 8.01 -11.96
C ASP A 104 -20.14 6.90 -10.93
N ALA A 105 -19.54 5.79 -11.38
CA ALA A 105 -19.05 4.71 -10.52
C ALA A 105 -18.02 5.18 -9.48
N LEU A 106 -17.30 6.28 -9.76
CA LEU A 106 -16.32 6.91 -8.86
C LEU A 106 -16.94 8.00 -7.97
N GLU A 107 -18.21 8.36 -8.15
CA GLU A 107 -18.85 9.43 -7.36
C GLU A 107 -19.82 8.87 -6.30
N GLY A 108 -20.33 7.65 -6.51
CA GLY A 108 -21.37 7.04 -5.66
C GLY A 108 -20.94 5.84 -4.82
N SER A 109 -19.76 5.27 -5.07
CA SER A 109 -19.29 4.07 -4.36
C SER A 109 -18.79 4.44 -2.98
N ARG A 110 -19.37 3.81 -1.95
CA ARG A 110 -18.97 4.02 -0.56
C ARG A 110 -18.00 2.92 -0.21
N VAL A 111 -16.70 3.24 -0.18
CA VAL A 111 -15.71 2.25 0.27
C VAL A 111 -16.10 1.82 1.70
N PRO A 112 -16.31 0.51 1.96
CA PRO A 112 -16.95 0.02 3.18
C PRO A 112 -16.31 0.47 4.51
N ASP A 113 -15.01 0.80 4.47
CA ASP A 113 -14.20 1.08 5.64
C ASP A 113 -14.34 2.50 6.21
N PHE A 114 -14.74 3.48 5.39
CA PHE A 114 -14.78 4.89 5.84
C PHE A 114 -16.12 5.28 6.48
N GLU A 115 -17.23 4.60 6.15
CA GLU A 115 -18.54 4.92 6.71
C GLU A 115 -18.79 4.30 8.10
N ARG A 116 -17.99 3.31 8.51
CA ARG A 116 -18.18 2.57 9.77
C ARG A 116 -17.06 2.84 10.76
N LEU A 117 -17.24 3.88 11.59
CA LEU A 117 -16.34 4.25 12.71
C LEU A 117 -15.86 3.04 13.53
N GLY A 118 -16.75 2.08 13.81
CA GLY A 118 -16.41 0.86 14.56
C GLY A 118 -15.45 -0.09 13.83
N THR A 119 -15.76 -0.43 12.57
CA THR A 119 -14.89 -1.27 11.72
C THR A 119 -13.53 -0.61 11.57
N GLY A 120 -13.54 0.70 11.38
CA GLY A 120 -12.32 1.43 11.21
C GLY A 120 -11.39 1.40 12.43
N LEU A 121 -11.92 1.66 13.63
CA LEU A 121 -11.12 1.59 14.86
C LEU A 121 -10.57 0.17 15.10
N LEU A 122 -11.35 -0.86 14.76
CA LEU A 122 -10.89 -2.25 14.80
C LEU A 122 -9.70 -2.47 13.87
N LEU A 123 -9.78 -2.03 12.61
CA LEU A 123 -8.69 -2.18 11.65
C LEU A 123 -7.43 -1.42 12.09
N GLU A 124 -7.56 -0.21 12.64
CA GLU A 124 -6.43 0.53 13.21
C GLU A 124 -5.77 -0.24 14.36
N PHE A 125 -6.57 -0.83 15.26
CA PHE A 125 -6.07 -1.67 16.32
C PHE A 125 -5.34 -2.90 15.78
N VAL A 126 -5.89 -3.57 14.76
CA VAL A 126 -5.22 -4.69 14.09
C VAL A 126 -3.90 -4.22 13.46
N GLY A 127 -3.88 -3.05 12.83
CA GLY A 127 -2.66 -2.45 12.27
C GLY A 127 -1.58 -2.22 13.33
N LEU A 128 -1.96 -1.72 14.51
CA LEU A 128 -1.04 -1.56 15.65
C LEU A 128 -0.51 -2.90 16.16
N VAL A 129 -1.38 -3.91 16.29
CA VAL A 129 -0.99 -5.26 16.72
C VAL A 129 -0.04 -5.91 15.71
N LEU A 130 -0.33 -5.82 14.41
CA LEU A 130 0.54 -6.29 13.34
C LEU A 130 1.89 -5.57 13.37
N GLY A 131 1.88 -4.26 13.58
CA GLY A 131 3.09 -3.46 13.71
C GLY A 131 3.94 -3.91 14.89
N ALA A 132 3.34 -4.06 16.07
CA ALA A 132 4.01 -4.53 17.28
C ALA A 132 4.59 -5.95 17.12
N TRP A 133 3.89 -6.84 16.40
CA TRP A 133 4.37 -8.18 16.09
C TRP A 133 5.53 -8.17 15.08
N ALA A 134 5.36 -7.47 13.95
CA ALA A 134 6.32 -7.44 12.86
C ALA A 134 7.61 -6.71 13.23
N TRP A 135 7.51 -5.70 14.11
CA TRP A 135 8.62 -4.82 14.49
C TRP A 135 9.88 -5.57 14.96
N PRO A 136 9.84 -6.40 16.01
CA PRO A 136 11.01 -7.18 16.42
C PRO A 136 11.20 -8.44 15.58
N ARG A 137 10.10 -9.13 15.20
CA ARG A 137 10.19 -10.49 14.65
C ARG A 137 10.47 -10.56 13.16
N VAL A 138 9.84 -9.70 12.37
CA VAL A 138 9.93 -9.73 10.90
C VAL A 138 10.95 -8.70 10.42
N PHE A 139 10.96 -7.52 11.03
CA PHE A 139 11.74 -6.37 10.54
C PHE A 139 13.01 -6.08 11.34
N GLY A 140 13.21 -6.70 12.50
CA GLY A 140 14.40 -6.47 13.34
C GLY A 140 14.59 -5.02 13.78
N LEU A 141 13.51 -4.24 13.86
CA LEU A 141 13.54 -2.79 14.15
C LEU A 141 13.90 -2.45 15.61
N GLY A 142 14.13 -3.47 16.45
CA GLY A 142 14.78 -3.28 17.75
C GLY A 142 16.18 -2.69 17.62
N ASP A 143 16.93 -3.05 16.56
CA ASP A 143 18.26 -2.53 16.29
C ASP A 143 18.19 -1.10 15.70
N PRO A 144 18.79 -0.07 16.34
CA PRO A 144 18.89 1.27 15.78
C PRO A 144 19.53 1.33 14.38
N ARG A 145 20.42 0.39 14.03
CA ARG A 145 21.07 0.32 12.72
C ARG A 145 20.08 -0.02 11.63
N VAL A 146 19.22 -1.02 11.87
CA VAL A 146 18.17 -1.42 10.91
C VAL A 146 17.19 -0.28 10.68
N ARG A 147 16.79 0.42 11.76
CA ARG A 147 15.96 1.63 11.66
C ARG A 147 16.62 2.72 10.82
N ARG A 148 17.91 3.00 11.03
CA ARG A 148 18.65 4.00 10.24
C ARG A 148 18.65 3.66 8.76
N VAL A 149 18.86 2.40 8.41
CA VAL A 149 18.84 1.94 7.01
C VAL A 149 17.44 2.04 6.39
N LEU A 150 16.39 1.69 7.14
CA LEU A 150 15.01 1.91 6.68
C LEU A 150 14.74 3.39 6.39
N TRP A 151 15.13 4.29 7.30
CA TRP A 151 14.89 5.73 7.10
C TRP A 151 15.73 6.32 5.97
N ALA A 152 17.01 5.98 5.89
CA ALA A 152 17.92 6.54 4.89
C ALA A 152 17.69 5.95 3.48
N GLU A 153 17.49 4.64 3.39
CA GLU A 153 17.52 3.90 2.13
C GLU A 153 16.18 3.21 1.80
N GLY A 154 15.26 3.12 2.75
CA GLY A 154 13.96 2.47 2.55
C GLY A 154 13.98 0.96 2.67
N ARG A 155 15.11 0.38 3.09
CA ARG A 155 15.35 -1.06 3.05
C ARG A 155 15.12 -1.71 4.40
N LEU A 156 14.40 -2.82 4.41
CA LEU A 156 14.25 -3.71 5.56
C LEU A 156 15.30 -4.82 5.49
N ILE A 157 16.52 -4.51 5.93
CA ILE A 157 17.68 -5.42 5.78
C ILE A 157 17.62 -6.69 6.63
N ALA A 158 16.79 -6.71 7.66
CA ALA A 158 16.63 -7.88 8.53
C ALA A 158 15.65 -8.91 7.97
N LEU A 159 14.89 -8.60 6.91
CA LEU A 159 13.92 -9.54 6.31
C LEU A 159 14.56 -10.88 5.94
N ARG A 160 15.80 -10.84 5.45
CA ARG A 160 16.54 -12.01 4.96
C ARG A 160 17.00 -12.99 6.07
N ARG A 161 16.61 -12.76 7.33
CA ARG A 161 16.99 -13.59 8.49
C ARG A 161 15.81 -14.28 9.17
N ALA A 162 14.59 -14.05 8.70
CA ALA A 162 13.37 -14.69 9.21
C ALA A 162 13.09 -16.00 8.48
#